data_AF-A0A2N2ZD87-F1
#
_entry.id   AF-A0A2N2ZD87-F1
#
_cell.length_a   1.000
_cell.length_b   1.000
_cell.length_c   1.000
_cell.angle_alpha   90.00
_cell.angle_beta   90.00
_cell.angle_gamma   90.00
#
_symmetry.space_group_name_H-M   'P 1'
#
loop_
_entity.id
_entity.type
_entity.pdbx_description
1 polymer ?
#
loop_
_entity_poly.entity_id
_entity_poly.type
_entity_poly.pdbx_seq_one_letter_code
_entity_poly.pdbx_strand_id
1 'polypeptide(L)'
;MKKTILFLFSFLLIVSCKTKYPELADGLYADIQTNRGDVLVKLTYDISPVTVANFVSLAEGTNTMVADSFKGKKFYDGLKFHRVVKDFMIQGGDPTATGAGGPGYKFGDEFN
;
A
#
# COMPACT_ATOMS: atom_id res chain seq x y z
N MET A 1 54.91 -27.43 -1.73
CA MET A 1 54.04 -28.63 -1.68
C MET A 1 52.93 -28.40 -0.68
N LYS A 2 51.66 -28.59 -1.11
CA LYS A 2 50.43 -28.90 -0.33
C LYS A 2 49.99 -27.83 0.69
N LYS A 3 49.04 -26.96 0.31
CA LYS A 3 47.56 -27.10 0.53
C LYS A 3 47.28 -27.34 2.03
N THR A 4 46.45 -26.56 2.74
CA THR A 4 44.99 -26.55 2.57
C THR A 4 44.37 -25.60 3.60
N ILE A 5 43.52 -24.67 3.15
CA ILE A 5 42.29 -24.18 3.81
C ILE A 5 42.40 -23.20 4.98
N LEU A 6 42.47 -21.92 4.60
CA LEU A 6 41.84 -20.81 5.32
C LEU A 6 40.32 -20.88 5.05
N PHE A 7 39.56 -21.66 5.83
CA PHE A 7 38.10 -21.60 5.78
C PHE A 7 37.68 -20.41 6.66
N LEU A 8 37.83 -19.22 6.09
CA LEU A 8 37.07 -18.06 6.50
C LEU A 8 35.61 -18.47 6.29
N PHE A 9 34.94 -18.87 7.37
CA PHE A 9 33.50 -19.06 7.42
C PHE A 9 32.88 -17.68 7.20
N SER A 10 32.94 -17.20 5.96
CA SER A 10 31.97 -16.27 5.40
C SER A 10 30.67 -17.05 5.41
N PHE A 11 30.05 -17.12 6.58
CA PHE A 11 28.64 -17.42 6.70
C PHE A 11 27.95 -16.20 6.08
N LEU A 12 27.95 -16.19 4.74
CA LEU A 12 27.06 -15.38 3.96
C LEU A 12 25.68 -15.79 4.44
N LEU A 13 25.14 -15.05 5.40
CA LEU A 13 23.75 -15.13 5.80
C LEU A 13 23.00 -14.73 4.54
N ILE A 14 22.73 -15.72 3.70
CA ILE A 14 21.69 -15.66 2.70
C ILE A 14 20.42 -15.61 3.52
N VAL A 15 20.11 -14.41 4.02
CA VAL A 15 18.81 -14.09 4.60
C VAL A 15 17.88 -14.26 3.41
N SER A 16 17.33 -15.47 3.29
CA SER A 16 16.23 -15.75 2.40
C SER A 16 15.12 -14.80 2.84
N CYS A 17 15.03 -13.68 2.12
CA CYS A 17 14.00 -12.70 2.33
C CYS A 17 12.70 -13.43 1.99
N LYS A 18 11.99 -13.94 3.00
CA LYS A 18 10.69 -14.56 2.81
C LYS A 18 9.76 -13.45 2.33
N THR A 19 9.48 -13.43 1.03
CA THR A 19 8.47 -12.54 0.48
C THR A 19 7.12 -13.00 1.04
N LYS A 20 6.34 -12.05 1.56
CA LYS A 20 5.03 -12.33 2.17
C LYS A 20 4.07 -12.99 1.17
N TYR A 21 4.24 -12.65 -0.11
CA TYR A 21 3.43 -13.14 -1.23
C TYR A 21 4.37 -13.64 -2.35
N PRO A 22 4.77 -14.92 -2.33
CA PRO A 22 5.80 -15.44 -3.24
C PRO A 22 5.32 -15.70 -4.68
N GLU A 23 4.00 -15.87 -4.89
CA GLU A 23 3.42 -16.26 -6.18
C GLU A 23 2.32 -15.28 -6.61
N LEU A 24 2.70 -14.02 -6.84
CA LEU A 24 1.80 -13.04 -7.46
C LEU A 24 1.96 -13.08 -8.98
N ALA A 25 0.83 -13.02 -9.68
CA ALA A 25 0.84 -12.75 -11.12
C ALA A 25 1.39 -11.34 -11.39
N ASP A 26 1.77 -11.07 -12.63
CA ASP A 26 2.20 -9.72 -13.02
C ASP A 26 1.07 -8.69 -12.82
N GLY A 27 1.47 -7.50 -12.36
CA GLY A 27 0.56 -6.38 -12.10
C GLY A 27 0.97 -5.52 -10.91
N LEU A 28 0.11 -4.55 -10.60
CA LEU A 28 0.28 -3.62 -9.50
C LEU A 28 -0.57 -4.06 -8.31
N TYR A 29 0.04 -4.06 -7.12
CA TYR A 29 -0.61 -4.52 -5.90
C TYR A 29 -0.40 -3.52 -4.76
N ALA A 30 -1.37 -3.45 -3.85
CA ALA A 30 -1.24 -2.73 -2.59
C ALA A 30 -1.44 -3.71 -1.43
N ASP A 31 -0.49 -3.72 -0.50
CA ASP A 31 -0.55 -4.48 0.75
C ASP A 31 -1.02 -3.56 1.87
N ILE A 32 -2.31 -3.61 2.20
CA ILE A 32 -2.92 -2.76 3.20
C ILE A 32 -2.74 -3.42 4.57
N GLN A 33 -1.79 -2.91 5.35
CA GLN A 33 -1.47 -3.44 6.67
C GLN A 33 -2.45 -2.90 7.71
N THR A 34 -3.17 -3.79 8.38
CA THR A 34 -4.13 -3.42 9.42
C THR A 34 -3.86 -4.15 10.72
N ASN A 35 -4.44 -3.65 11.82
CA ASN A 35 -4.40 -4.35 13.11
C ASN A 35 -5.25 -5.64 13.17
N ARG A 36 -5.95 -5.98 12.08
CA ARG A 36 -6.74 -7.22 11.93
C ARG A 36 -6.17 -8.16 10.86
N GLY A 37 -4.93 -7.92 10.44
CA GLY A 37 -4.28 -8.65 9.36
C GLY A 37 -4.20 -7.82 8.08
N ASP A 38 -3.40 -8.30 7.14
CA ASP A 38 -3.10 -7.60 5.91
C ASP A 38 -4.14 -7.93 4.84
N VAL A 39 -4.40 -6.94 3.98
CA VAL A 39 -5.31 -7.07 2.85
C VAL A 39 -4.53 -6.75 1.59
N LEU A 40 -4.23 -7.78 0.81
CA LEU A 40 -3.58 -7.62 -0.49
C LEU A 40 -4.64 -7.39 -1.57
N VAL A 41 -4.51 -6.29 -2.31
CA VAL A 41 -5.41 -5.96 -3.44
C VAL A 41 -4.60 -5.80 -4.72
N LYS A 42 -5.13 -6.34 -5.83
CA LYS A 42 -4.62 -6.05 -7.18
C LYS A 42 -5.29 -4.77 -7.70
N LEU A 43 -4.50 -3.82 -8.18
CA LEU A 43 -4.98 -2.55 -8.69
C LEU A 43 -5.17 -2.64 -10.22
N THR A 44 -6.35 -2.27 -10.69
CA THR A 44 -6.74 -2.30 -12.12
C THR A 44 -6.42 -0.97 -12.80
N TYR A 45 -5.13 -0.64 -12.90
CA TYR A 45 -4.64 0.62 -13.49
C TYR A 45 -4.94 0.73 -14.99
N ASP A 46 -5.20 -0.40 -15.65
CA ASP A 46 -5.63 -0.51 -17.04
C ASP A 46 -7.07 -0.05 -17.26
N ILE A 47 -7.91 -0.16 -16.23
CA ILE A 47 -9.33 0.22 -16.28
C ILE A 47 -9.57 1.62 -15.69
N SER A 48 -8.91 1.94 -14.58
CA SER A 48 -9.12 3.20 -13.83
C SER A 48 -7.79 3.87 -13.49
N PRO A 49 -7.04 4.35 -14.50
CA PRO A 49 -5.67 4.85 -14.32
C PRO A 49 -5.58 6.04 -13.36
N VAL A 50 -6.51 7.00 -13.43
CA VAL A 50 -6.48 8.20 -12.57
C VAL A 50 -6.77 7.82 -11.12
N THR A 51 -7.75 6.94 -10.90
CA THR A 51 -8.14 6.46 -9.56
C THR A 51 -7.01 5.66 -8.91
N VAL A 52 -6.35 4.78 -9.68
CA VAL A 52 -5.20 4.00 -9.18
C VAL A 52 -4.00 4.90 -8.92
N ALA A 53 -3.66 5.81 -9.83
CA ALA A 53 -2.56 6.76 -9.60
C ALA A 53 -2.81 7.66 -8.39
N ASN A 54 -4.06 8.10 -8.19
CA ASN A 54 -4.49 8.83 -7.02
C ASN A 54 -4.29 8.02 -5.73
N PHE A 55 -4.76 6.78 -5.68
CA PHE A 55 -4.60 5.89 -4.53
C PHE A 55 -3.12 5.65 -4.19
N VAL A 56 -2.30 5.32 -5.20
CA VAL A 56 -0.87 5.04 -5.01
C VAL A 56 -0.13 6.28 -4.52
N SER A 57 -0.35 7.45 -5.14
CA SER A 57 0.32 8.68 -4.72
C SER A 57 -0.08 9.13 -3.31
N LEU A 58 -1.31 8.86 -2.87
CA LEU A 58 -1.75 9.08 -1.49
C LEU A 58 -1.06 8.09 -0.53
N ALA A 59 -1.02 6.80 -0.87
CA ALA A 59 -0.37 5.78 -0.06
C ALA A 59 1.14 6.04 0.12
N GLU A 60 1.83 6.44 -0.95
CA GLU A 60 3.26 6.74 -0.94
C GLU A 60 3.59 8.16 -0.41
N GLY A 61 2.58 9.01 -0.22
CA GLY A 61 2.76 10.39 0.23
C GLY A 61 3.41 11.32 -0.78
N THR A 62 3.36 10.97 -2.07
CA THR A 62 3.92 11.74 -3.19
C THR A 62 2.87 12.64 -3.88
N ASN A 63 1.61 12.54 -3.47
CA ASN A 63 0.53 13.34 -4.06
C ASN A 63 0.70 14.85 -3.75
N THR A 64 0.75 15.67 -4.80
CA THR A 64 0.98 17.12 -4.70
C THR A 64 -0.30 17.95 -4.62
N MET A 65 -1.46 17.33 -4.88
CA MET A 65 -2.78 17.98 -4.90
C MET A 65 -3.44 18.02 -3.51
N VAL A 66 -2.92 17.27 -2.54
CA VAL A 66 -3.44 17.22 -1.17
C VAL A 66 -3.37 18.58 -0.48
N ALA A 67 -4.25 18.79 0.50
CA ALA A 67 -4.17 19.93 1.41
C ALA A 67 -2.79 19.98 2.11
N ASP A 68 -2.31 21.19 2.43
CA ASP A 68 -0.95 21.41 2.98
C ASP A 68 -0.65 20.56 4.22
N SER A 69 -1.66 20.28 5.05
CA SER A 69 -1.55 19.43 6.23
C SER A 69 -1.13 17.98 5.93
N PHE A 70 -1.31 17.51 4.70
CA PHE A 70 -1.03 16.14 4.26
C PHE A 70 0.17 16.01 3.30
N LYS A 71 0.77 17.12 2.86
CA LYS A 71 1.92 17.07 1.93
C LYS A 71 3.09 16.27 2.53
N GLY A 72 3.64 15.37 1.71
CA GLY A 72 4.79 14.52 2.09
C GLY A 72 4.47 13.44 3.13
N LYS A 73 3.19 13.21 3.46
CA LYS A 73 2.76 12.17 4.41
C LYS A 73 2.10 11.02 3.67
N LYS A 74 2.39 9.79 4.08
CA LYS A 74 1.63 8.60 3.68
C LYS A 74 0.20 8.74 4.20
N PHE A 75 -0.73 9.04 3.31
CA PHE A 75 -2.04 9.59 3.67
C PHE A 75 -2.91 8.60 4.47
N TYR A 76 -2.78 7.30 4.19
CA TYR A 76 -3.63 6.27 4.79
C TYR A 76 -3.10 5.74 6.13
N ASP A 77 -1.87 6.09 6.53
CA ASP A 77 -1.26 5.57 7.75
C ASP A 77 -2.03 6.03 9.00
N GLY A 78 -2.43 5.06 9.83
CA GLY A 78 -3.17 5.31 11.07
C GLY A 78 -4.67 5.61 10.89
N LEU A 79 -5.19 5.58 9.65
CA LEU A 79 -6.61 5.78 9.40
C LEU A 79 -7.45 4.56 9.82
N LYS A 80 -8.73 4.81 10.13
CA LYS A 80 -9.69 3.79 10.55
C LYS A 80 -10.63 3.42 9.41
N PHE A 81 -11.06 2.16 9.38
CA PHE A 81 -12.33 1.79 8.77
C PHE A 81 -13.46 2.29 9.67
N HIS A 82 -13.98 3.49 9.36
CA HIS A 82 -14.96 4.18 10.20
C HIS A 82 -16.39 3.67 9.99
N ARG A 83 -16.63 2.89 8.93
CA ARG A 83 -17.93 2.29 8.67
C ARG A 83 -17.78 0.83 8.23
N VAL A 84 -18.53 -0.05 8.90
CA VAL A 84 -18.56 -1.50 8.66
C VAL A 84 -20.02 -1.93 8.62
N VAL A 85 -20.47 -2.45 7.48
CA VAL A 85 -21.83 -2.96 7.29
C VAL A 85 -21.72 -4.43 6.92
N LYS A 86 -22.23 -5.30 7.78
CA LYS A 86 -22.19 -6.75 7.57
C LYS A 86 -22.87 -7.10 6.24
N ASP A 87 -22.26 -8.01 5.49
CA ASP A 87 -22.77 -8.52 4.21
C ASP A 87 -22.91 -7.44 3.12
N PHE A 88 -22.21 -6.31 3.28
CA PHE A 88 -22.18 -5.22 2.29
C PHE A 88 -20.76 -4.69 2.05
N MET A 89 -20.19 -3.91 2.98
CA MET A 89 -18.88 -3.28 2.77
C MET A 89 -18.21 -2.79 4.06
N ILE A 90 -16.91 -2.49 3.92
CA ILE A 90 -16.14 -1.65 4.84
C ILE A 90 -15.70 -0.38 4.11
N GLN A 91 -15.69 0.74 4.82
CA GLN A 91 -15.29 2.04 4.28
C GLN A 91 -14.26 2.71 5.20
N GLY A 92 -13.19 3.21 4.59
CA GLY A 92 -12.07 3.89 5.24
C GLY A 92 -11.62 5.11 4.43
N GLY A 93 -10.37 5.53 4.60
CA GLY A 93 -9.78 6.62 3.79
C GLY A 93 -10.15 8.05 4.23
N ASP A 94 -10.79 8.22 5.40
CA ASP A 94 -11.13 9.52 5.97
C ASP A 94 -10.22 9.85 7.18
N PRO A 95 -9.38 10.91 7.10
CA PRO A 95 -8.55 11.38 8.22
C PRO A 95 -9.31 11.75 9.49
N THR A 96 -10.58 12.15 9.37
CA THR A 96 -11.44 12.56 10.49
C THR A 96 -12.24 11.40 11.08
N ALA A 97 -12.30 10.25 10.39
CA ALA A 97 -13.13 9.08 10.71
C ALA A 97 -14.64 9.40 10.85
N THR A 98 -15.13 10.48 10.23
CA THR A 98 -16.55 10.88 10.27
C THR A 98 -17.34 10.40 9.05
N GLY A 99 -16.65 10.03 7.97
CA GLY A 99 -17.19 9.73 6.65
C GLY A 99 -17.28 10.95 5.73
N ALA A 100 -16.90 12.14 6.18
CA ALA A 100 -17.01 13.40 5.44
C ALA A 100 -15.66 14.03 5.06
N GLY A 101 -14.55 13.54 5.61
CA GLY A 101 -13.22 14.05 5.28
C GLY A 101 -12.62 13.43 4.02
N GLY A 102 -11.46 13.93 3.63
CA GLY A 102 -10.74 13.49 2.44
C GLY A 102 -9.43 14.25 2.24
N PRO A 103 -8.75 14.07 1.10
CA PRO A 103 -7.42 14.65 0.85
C PRO A 103 -7.41 16.16 0.55
N GLY A 104 -8.59 16.80 0.48
CA GLY A 104 -8.74 18.23 0.24
C GLY A 104 -9.00 18.62 -1.22
N TYR A 105 -9.22 17.65 -2.10
CA TYR A 105 -9.59 17.87 -3.50
C TYR A 105 -10.59 16.82 -3.98
N LYS A 106 -11.10 17.04 -5.19
CA LYS A 106 -11.95 16.11 -5.93
C LYS A 106 -11.40 15.93 -7.34
N PHE A 107 -11.66 14.79 -7.95
CA PHE A 107 -11.34 14.48 -9.34
C PHE A 107 -12.55 13.78 -9.98
N GLY A 108 -12.54 13.62 -11.30
CA GLY A 108 -13.65 13.01 -12.05
C GLY A 108 -13.71 11.50 -11.88
N ASP A 109 -14.91 10.94 -12.02
CA ASP A 109 -15.15 9.50 -11.95
C ASP A 109 -14.65 8.77 -13.23
N GLU A 110 -14.24 7.51 -13.09
CA GLU A 110 -13.84 6.63 -14.19
C GLU A 110 -14.78 5.41 -14.24
N PHE A 111 -15.54 5.25 -15.32
CA PHE A 111 -16.49 4.14 -15.51
C PHE A 111 -16.07 3.26 -16.70
N ASN A 112 -16.31 1.96 -16.61
CA ASN A 112 -16.10 0.96 -17.67
C ASN A 112 -17.23 -0.09 -17.62
#